data_AF-A0A7V5DXF8-F1
#
_entry.id   AF-A0A7V5DXF8-F1
#
_cell.length_a   1.000
_cell.length_b   1.000
_cell.length_c   1.000
_cell.angle_alpha   90.00
_cell.angle_beta   90.00
_cell.angle_gamma   90.00
#
_symmetry.space_group_name_H-M   'P 1'
#
loop_
_entity.id
_entity.type
_entity.pdbx_description
1 polymer ?
#
loop_
_entity_poly.entity_id
_entity_poly.type
_entity_poly.pdbx_seq_one_letter_code
_entity_poly.pdbx_strand_id
1 'polypeptide(L)'
;MSSLRCMTYWIKYTLYVSASLALFPLFFWPPVMRIERMDPHTIMYLAVWGMHLLYGLYKILRKNEPTQKSPLADVPIGGEEVLLAFAGIGFLFSYIFAANANLDYVQWFIRSGGNLKLAPDSRTERLVAFVRYGPLLLSGIGVYICKAADRSPDPWRLPTVLFSSLLTTLSFPSFVHLDGYGILAWVALIPLFSVLFRSDRKGIVFYGTVYGTYTSTLINFWLGTFSLVSLQVIILIQGTFYFLFMVVCAPLLKRVQTPYRFLLAAALFTLFEYARSSGFLGYPWGLLGASQYRWIAILQVASLTGVWGVSFIVFLWNAAASELVRRTGEGTLRRIGRSASVVSAGWAGKSFPGDRPYWLRGVIFSGLLVGGAILYGGWVIGKGLDPAGSSDSLGDSAVRIALIQQNTDPRKDEYRKTFEVLRTLTEGVLTQGNNSAKERAKPGEPVDLVVWSETAFVPNIRRWSREDPEKYELARLVRDFRTFQKTLGTYLLTGNDDYEVVAGEGSEEVRKNYNAAVFFAPDGAIRGVYHKNKLVPFTEYFPYEKEFPWVYHALQSFDVHFWEPGTEQTVFQHPRFRFSTPICFEDV
;
A
#
# COMPACT_ATOMS: atom_id res chain seq x y z
N MET A 1 -19.45 -29.41 -38.34
CA MET A 1 -18.58 -28.69 -37.37
C MET A 1 -19.18 -27.38 -36.86
N SER A 2 -19.96 -26.62 -37.65
CA SER A 2 -20.60 -25.37 -37.20
C SER A 2 -21.70 -25.56 -36.14
N SER A 3 -22.53 -26.61 -36.25
CA SER A 3 -23.61 -26.89 -35.27
C SER A 3 -23.09 -27.28 -33.88
N LEU A 4 -22.05 -28.12 -33.79
CA LEU A 4 -21.38 -28.50 -32.54
C LEU A 4 -20.68 -27.31 -31.86
N ARG A 5 -20.06 -26.40 -32.63
CA ARG A 5 -19.48 -25.15 -32.09
C ARG A 5 -20.54 -24.18 -31.58
N CYS A 6 -21.68 -24.10 -32.26
CA CYS A 6 -22.82 -23.30 -31.80
C CYS A 6 -23.42 -23.90 -30.52
N MET A 7 -23.61 -25.23 -30.46
CA MET A 7 -24.17 -25.92 -29.29
C MET A 7 -23.26 -25.77 -28.05
N THR A 8 -21.94 -25.91 -28.22
CA THR A 8 -20.98 -25.68 -27.13
C THR A 8 -20.89 -24.21 -26.70
N TYR A 9 -21.11 -23.24 -27.60
CA TYR A 9 -21.19 -21.82 -27.25
C TYR A 9 -22.42 -21.52 -26.37
N TRP A 10 -23.59 -22.03 -26.76
CA TRP A 10 -24.81 -21.88 -25.98
C TRP A 10 -24.69 -22.54 -24.60
N ILE A 11 -24.20 -23.78 -24.52
CA ILE A 11 -24.00 -24.48 -23.25
C ILE A 11 -23.09 -23.68 -22.29
N LYS A 12 -21.97 -23.12 -22.79
CA LYS A 12 -21.04 -22.33 -21.97
C LYS A 12 -21.69 -21.09 -21.35
N TYR A 13 -22.44 -20.33 -22.14
CA TYR A 13 -23.07 -19.09 -21.66
C TYR A 13 -24.37 -19.32 -20.90
N THR A 14 -25.11 -20.40 -21.22
CA THR A 14 -26.24 -20.85 -20.40
C THR A 14 -25.76 -21.30 -19.03
N LEU A 15 -24.67 -22.05 -18.90
CA LEU A 15 -24.09 -22.40 -17.61
C LEU A 15 -23.60 -21.16 -16.83
N TYR A 16 -23.00 -20.18 -17.52
CA TYR A 16 -22.58 -18.91 -16.92
C TYR A 16 -23.76 -18.07 -16.41
N VAL A 17 -24.84 -17.99 -17.20
CA VAL A 17 -26.08 -17.31 -16.81
C VAL A 17 -26.80 -18.08 -15.71
N SER A 18 -26.83 -19.41 -15.74
CA SER A 18 -27.36 -20.23 -14.65
C SER A 18 -26.57 -20.05 -13.37
N ALA A 19 -25.24 -19.95 -13.41
CA ALA A 19 -24.42 -19.62 -12.23
C ALA A 19 -24.70 -18.21 -11.70
N SER A 20 -25.00 -17.26 -12.59
CA SER A 20 -25.42 -15.91 -12.21
C SER A 20 -26.85 -15.91 -11.64
N LEU A 21 -27.79 -16.68 -12.19
CA LEU A 21 -29.18 -16.77 -11.74
C LEU A 21 -29.34 -17.62 -10.47
N ALA A 22 -28.50 -18.63 -10.27
CA ALA A 22 -28.48 -19.49 -9.07
C ALA A 22 -28.11 -18.73 -7.77
N LEU A 23 -27.72 -17.45 -7.89
CA LEU A 23 -27.45 -16.53 -6.79
C LEU A 23 -28.67 -15.68 -6.37
N PHE A 24 -29.81 -15.80 -7.06
CA PHE A 24 -31.08 -15.20 -6.66
C PHE A 24 -31.58 -15.62 -5.24
N PRO A 25 -31.20 -16.79 -4.66
CA PRO A 25 -31.67 -17.14 -3.33
C PRO A 25 -30.81 -16.60 -2.17
N LEU A 26 -30.04 -15.53 -2.36
CA LEU A 26 -29.53 -14.75 -1.22
C LEU A 26 -30.68 -14.24 -0.33
N PHE A 27 -31.91 -14.10 -0.85
CA PHE A 27 -33.09 -13.81 -0.04
C PHE A 27 -33.66 -15.02 0.73
N PHE A 28 -33.36 -16.26 0.30
CA PHE A 28 -33.96 -17.49 0.83
C PHE A 28 -33.00 -18.35 1.66
N TRP A 29 -31.74 -17.98 1.77
CA TRP A 29 -30.75 -18.66 2.59
C TRP A 29 -30.95 -18.43 4.11
N PRO A 30 -30.21 -19.12 5.00
CA PRO A 30 -30.18 -18.82 6.44
C PRO A 30 -30.05 -17.33 6.73
N PRO A 31 -30.65 -16.81 7.82
CA PRO A 31 -30.72 -15.37 8.10
C PRO A 31 -29.38 -14.64 7.97
N VAL A 32 -28.28 -15.27 8.42
CA VAL A 32 -26.92 -14.71 8.38
C VAL A 32 -26.39 -14.47 6.95
N MET A 33 -26.91 -15.18 5.95
CA MET A 33 -26.56 -15.03 4.55
C MET A 33 -27.54 -14.12 3.78
N ARG A 34 -28.61 -13.65 4.42
CA ARG A 34 -29.62 -12.81 3.76
C ARG A 34 -29.13 -11.39 3.56
N ILE A 35 -29.49 -10.83 2.41
CA ILE A 35 -29.37 -9.39 2.19
C ILE A 35 -30.55 -8.71 2.89
N GLU A 36 -30.31 -8.20 4.10
CA GLU A 36 -31.33 -7.48 4.88
C GLU A 36 -31.37 -5.97 4.61
N ARG A 37 -30.27 -5.38 4.12
CA ARG A 37 -30.13 -3.94 3.83
C ARG A 37 -29.24 -3.71 2.61
N MET A 38 -29.42 -2.55 1.96
CA MET A 38 -28.57 -2.08 0.87
C MET A 38 -27.37 -1.30 1.43
N ASP A 39 -26.45 -1.99 2.09
CA ASP A 39 -25.16 -1.43 2.50
C ASP A 39 -24.18 -1.35 1.31
N PRO A 40 -23.08 -0.56 1.42
CA PRO A 40 -22.11 -0.42 0.33
C PRO A 40 -21.50 -1.73 -0.18
N HIS A 41 -21.26 -2.73 0.67
CA HIS A 41 -20.71 -4.02 0.26
C HIS A 41 -21.73 -4.82 -0.56
N THR A 42 -22.99 -4.79 -0.13
CA THR A 42 -24.12 -5.40 -0.85
C THR A 42 -24.34 -4.72 -2.20
N ILE A 43 -24.30 -3.38 -2.27
CA ILE A 43 -24.44 -2.64 -3.53
C ILE A 43 -23.31 -3.00 -4.50
N MET A 44 -22.07 -3.06 -4.02
CA MET A 44 -20.93 -3.45 -4.84
C MET A 44 -21.08 -4.87 -5.40
N TYR A 45 -21.51 -5.82 -4.54
CA TYR A 45 -21.79 -7.19 -4.97
C TYR A 45 -22.88 -7.24 -6.04
N LEU A 46 -24.02 -6.58 -5.82
CA LEU A 46 -25.14 -6.55 -6.76
C LEU A 46 -24.76 -5.90 -8.09
N ALA A 47 -23.90 -4.88 -8.07
CA ALA A 47 -23.37 -4.26 -9.28
C ALA A 47 -22.51 -5.25 -10.09
N VAL A 48 -21.56 -5.94 -9.43
CA VAL A 48 -20.71 -6.97 -10.08
C VAL A 48 -21.57 -8.12 -10.62
N TRP A 49 -22.52 -8.59 -9.82
CA TRP A 49 -23.48 -9.63 -10.21
C TRP A 49 -24.32 -9.21 -11.43
N GLY A 50 -24.87 -7.99 -11.41
CA GLY A 50 -25.63 -7.42 -12.52
C GLY A 50 -24.81 -7.32 -13.81
N MET A 51 -23.53 -6.94 -13.71
CA MET A 51 -22.61 -6.94 -14.86
C MET A 51 -22.42 -8.35 -15.45
N HIS A 52 -22.27 -9.38 -14.62
CA HIS A 52 -22.14 -10.77 -15.07
C HIS A 52 -23.42 -11.24 -15.77
N LEU A 53 -24.58 -10.96 -15.16
CA LEU A 53 -25.89 -11.33 -15.72
C LEU A 53 -26.13 -10.65 -17.07
N LEU A 54 -25.94 -9.33 -17.16
CA LEU A 54 -26.12 -8.56 -18.39
C LEU A 54 -25.15 -9.04 -19.49
N TYR A 55 -23.90 -9.34 -19.15
CA TYR A 55 -22.93 -9.87 -20.11
C TYR A 55 -23.32 -11.25 -20.63
N GLY A 56 -23.76 -12.14 -19.74
CA GLY A 56 -24.24 -13.46 -20.09
C GLY A 56 -25.45 -13.40 -21.03
N LEU A 57 -26.48 -12.62 -20.66
CA LEU A 57 -27.67 -12.38 -21.48
C LEU A 57 -27.31 -11.78 -22.84
N TYR A 58 -26.44 -10.78 -22.87
CA TYR A 58 -25.96 -10.17 -24.11
C TYR A 58 -25.28 -11.19 -25.03
N LYS A 59 -24.47 -12.11 -24.49
CA LYS A 59 -23.79 -13.15 -25.27
C LYS A 59 -24.71 -14.26 -25.76
N ILE A 60 -25.78 -14.55 -25.02
CA ILE A 60 -26.85 -15.47 -25.41
C ILE A 60 -27.68 -14.86 -26.56
N LEU A 61 -28.13 -13.61 -26.37
CA LEU A 61 -29.00 -12.91 -27.32
C LEU A 61 -28.28 -12.57 -28.64
N ARG A 62 -26.98 -12.26 -28.58
CA ARG A 62 -26.17 -12.00 -29.77
C ARG A 62 -25.57 -13.31 -30.28
N LYS A 63 -26.20 -13.93 -31.29
CA LYS A 63 -25.56 -14.99 -32.10
C LYS A 63 -24.22 -14.44 -32.63
N ASN A 64 -23.09 -14.95 -32.14
CA ASN A 64 -21.82 -14.61 -32.76
C ASN A 64 -21.72 -15.36 -34.09
N GLU A 65 -21.67 -14.62 -35.19
CA GLU A 65 -20.96 -15.09 -36.37
C GLU A 65 -19.48 -15.28 -35.99
N PRO A 66 -18.84 -16.37 -36.44
CA PRO A 66 -17.42 -16.56 -36.24
C PRO A 66 -16.69 -15.46 -37.02
N THR A 67 -16.26 -14.41 -36.32
CA THR A 67 -15.36 -13.42 -36.90
C THR A 67 -14.06 -14.14 -37.22
N GLN A 68 -13.78 -14.29 -38.52
CA GLN A 68 -12.48 -14.71 -39.04
C GLN A 68 -11.47 -13.64 -38.60
N LYS A 69 -10.89 -13.80 -37.41
CA LYS A 69 -9.83 -12.90 -36.95
C LYS A 69 -8.60 -13.19 -37.79
N SER A 70 -8.08 -12.17 -38.45
CA SER A 70 -6.74 -12.21 -39.01
C SER A 70 -5.77 -12.67 -37.91
N PRO A 71 -4.86 -13.62 -38.17
CA PRO A 71 -3.85 -14.06 -37.22
C PRO A 71 -2.88 -12.94 -36.78
N LEU A 72 -2.96 -11.78 -37.42
CA LEU A 72 -2.19 -10.56 -37.13
C LEU A 72 -2.99 -9.48 -36.39
N ALA A 73 -4.30 -9.67 -36.14
CA ALA A 73 -5.09 -8.72 -35.39
C ALA A 73 -4.81 -8.85 -33.88
N ASP A 74 -4.58 -7.73 -33.20
CA ASP A 74 -4.38 -7.70 -31.74
C ASP A 74 -5.53 -8.44 -31.04
N VAL A 75 -5.19 -9.37 -30.13
CA VAL A 75 -6.19 -10.11 -29.34
C VAL A 75 -6.89 -9.11 -28.42
N PRO A 76 -8.19 -8.80 -28.65
CA PRO A 76 -8.90 -7.82 -27.84
C PRO A 76 -9.13 -8.36 -26.43
N ILE A 77 -9.14 -7.46 -25.45
CA ILE A 77 -9.53 -7.79 -24.07
C ILE A 77 -10.93 -8.42 -24.08
N GLY A 78 -11.05 -9.62 -23.53
CA GLY A 78 -12.33 -10.32 -23.43
C GLY A 78 -13.20 -9.68 -22.34
N GLY A 79 -14.52 -9.60 -22.56
CA GLY A 79 -15.44 -9.17 -21.50
C GLY A 79 -15.36 -10.06 -20.25
N GLU A 80 -15.05 -11.34 -20.44
CA GLU A 80 -14.75 -12.29 -19.36
C GLU A 80 -13.53 -11.92 -18.51
N GLU A 81 -12.51 -11.27 -19.07
CA GLU A 81 -11.33 -10.82 -18.31
C GLU A 81 -11.67 -9.65 -17.41
N VAL A 82 -12.46 -8.71 -17.94
CA VAL A 82 -12.96 -7.56 -17.19
C VAL A 82 -13.80 -8.05 -16.02
N LEU A 83 -14.77 -8.93 -16.28
CA LEU A 83 -15.67 -9.46 -15.25
C LEU A 83 -14.92 -10.25 -14.17
N LEU A 84 -13.93 -11.06 -14.56
CA LEU A 84 -13.08 -11.76 -13.60
C LEU A 84 -12.25 -10.83 -12.73
N ALA A 85 -11.68 -9.77 -13.30
CA ALA A 85 -10.92 -8.79 -12.53
C ALA A 85 -11.81 -8.04 -11.53
N PHE A 86 -13.03 -7.64 -11.92
CA PHE A 86 -13.98 -7.00 -11.02
C PHE A 86 -14.55 -7.94 -9.96
N ALA A 87 -14.86 -9.20 -10.32
CA ALA A 87 -15.31 -10.19 -9.35
C ALA A 87 -14.21 -10.52 -8.33
N GLY A 88 -12.96 -10.63 -8.77
CA GLY A 88 -11.85 -10.97 -7.89
C GLY A 88 -11.48 -9.83 -6.95
N ILE A 89 -11.52 -8.57 -7.40
CA ILE A 89 -11.30 -7.44 -6.49
C ILE A 89 -12.44 -7.33 -5.47
N GLY A 90 -13.70 -7.53 -5.89
CA GLY A 90 -14.85 -7.55 -4.99
C GLY A 90 -14.77 -8.67 -3.95
N PHE A 91 -14.33 -9.85 -4.37
CA PHE A 91 -14.06 -10.98 -3.46
C PHE A 91 -12.95 -10.67 -2.47
N LEU A 92 -11.78 -10.22 -2.92
CA LEU A 92 -10.65 -9.89 -2.05
C LEU A 92 -11.05 -8.84 -1.02
N PHE A 93 -11.76 -7.81 -1.46
CA PHE A 93 -12.27 -6.77 -0.58
C PHE A 93 -13.20 -7.35 0.49
N SER A 94 -14.22 -8.11 0.08
CA SER A 94 -15.14 -8.77 1.01
C SER A 94 -14.44 -9.76 1.94
N TYR A 95 -13.41 -10.45 1.47
CA TYR A 95 -12.68 -11.45 2.24
C TYR A 95 -11.74 -10.83 3.27
N ILE A 96 -10.99 -9.79 2.90
CA ILE A 96 -10.12 -9.03 3.83
C ILE A 96 -10.99 -8.48 4.95
N PHE A 97 -12.13 -7.92 4.59
CA PHE A 97 -13.08 -7.39 5.56
C PHE A 97 -13.64 -8.48 6.50
N ALA A 98 -14.05 -9.60 5.92
CA ALA A 98 -14.50 -10.77 6.66
C ALA A 98 -13.46 -11.35 7.62
N ALA A 99 -12.16 -11.24 7.27
CA ALA A 99 -11.08 -11.72 8.10
C ALA A 99 -10.92 -10.95 9.41
N ASN A 100 -11.45 -9.73 9.47
CA ASN A 100 -11.33 -8.83 10.62
C ASN A 100 -12.61 -8.77 11.48
N ALA A 101 -13.64 -9.56 11.14
CA ALA A 101 -14.91 -9.54 11.84
C ALA A 101 -14.78 -9.88 13.33
N ASN A 102 -13.79 -10.68 13.73
CA ASN A 102 -13.59 -11.09 15.14
C ASN A 102 -12.83 -10.06 15.99
N LEU A 103 -12.35 -8.94 15.43
CA LEU A 103 -11.63 -7.95 16.22
C LEU A 103 -12.57 -7.31 17.25
N ASP A 104 -12.15 -7.26 18.51
CA ASP A 104 -12.97 -6.77 19.63
C ASP A 104 -13.50 -5.35 19.39
N TYR A 105 -12.67 -4.48 18.82
CA TYR A 105 -13.08 -3.13 18.41
C TYR A 105 -14.16 -3.15 17.33
N VAL A 106 -14.06 -4.04 16.32
CA VAL A 106 -15.07 -4.16 15.26
C VAL A 106 -16.40 -4.63 15.86
N GLN A 107 -16.36 -5.63 16.74
CA GLN A 107 -17.54 -6.12 17.45
C GLN A 107 -18.15 -5.05 18.37
N TRP A 108 -17.32 -4.26 19.04
CA TRP A 108 -17.77 -3.13 19.86
C TRP A 108 -18.44 -2.03 19.02
N PHE A 109 -17.84 -1.65 17.88
CA PHE A 109 -18.39 -0.66 16.95
C PHE A 109 -19.77 -1.07 16.40
N ILE A 110 -19.96 -2.36 16.11
CA ILE A 110 -21.25 -2.91 15.69
C ILE A 110 -22.28 -2.79 16.83
N ARG A 111 -21.88 -3.11 18.07
CA ARG A 111 -22.77 -3.06 19.25
C ARG A 111 -23.13 -1.64 19.66
N SER A 112 -22.27 -0.65 19.43
CA SER A 112 -22.52 0.76 19.74
C SER A 112 -23.40 1.47 18.71
N GLY A 113 -23.99 0.74 17.75
CA GLY A 113 -24.89 1.29 16.74
C GLY A 113 -24.18 1.79 15.47
N GLY A 114 -22.92 1.41 15.26
CA GLY A 114 -22.22 1.67 14.02
C GLY A 114 -22.95 1.07 12.80
N ASN A 115 -22.84 1.74 11.65
CA ASN A 115 -23.50 1.33 10.40
C ASN A 115 -22.92 0.07 9.74
N LEU A 116 -22.13 -0.71 10.48
CA LEU A 116 -21.52 -1.94 10.00
C LEU A 116 -22.31 -3.14 10.51
N LYS A 117 -22.66 -4.07 9.62
CA LYS A 117 -23.18 -5.39 9.98
C LYS A 117 -22.26 -6.47 9.42
N LEU A 118 -21.59 -7.18 10.32
CA LEU A 118 -20.82 -8.38 10.02
C LEU A 118 -21.47 -9.59 10.71
N ALA A 119 -21.24 -10.80 10.19
CA ALA A 119 -21.61 -12.02 10.88
C ALA A 119 -20.96 -12.10 12.27
N PRO A 120 -21.51 -12.92 13.18
CA PRO A 120 -21.02 -13.03 14.56
C PRO A 120 -19.57 -13.49 14.66
N ASP A 121 -19.07 -14.17 13.62
CA ASP A 121 -17.71 -14.64 13.56
C ASP A 121 -17.11 -14.56 12.14
N SER A 122 -15.78 -14.47 12.08
CA SER A 122 -15.01 -14.33 10.85
C SER A 122 -15.10 -15.55 9.92
N ARG A 123 -15.40 -16.76 10.42
CA ARG A 123 -15.56 -17.93 9.54
C ARG A 123 -16.87 -17.80 8.77
N THR A 124 -17.94 -17.43 9.45
CA THR A 124 -19.24 -17.22 8.83
C THR A 124 -19.20 -16.08 7.82
N GLU A 125 -18.54 -14.96 8.14
CA GLU A 125 -18.41 -13.84 7.19
C GLU A 125 -17.56 -14.20 5.95
N ARG A 126 -16.48 -14.99 6.13
CA ARG A 126 -15.68 -15.48 5.00
C ARG A 126 -16.49 -16.42 4.11
N LEU A 127 -17.36 -17.24 4.71
CA LEU A 127 -18.28 -18.08 3.97
C LEU A 127 -19.27 -17.23 3.16
N VAL A 128 -19.82 -16.15 3.74
CA VAL A 128 -20.69 -15.19 3.03
C VAL A 128 -19.96 -14.59 1.83
N ALA A 129 -18.71 -14.15 2.00
CA ALA A 129 -17.89 -13.61 0.91
C ALA A 129 -17.68 -14.63 -0.22
N PHE A 130 -17.35 -15.88 0.13
CA PHE A 130 -17.18 -16.97 -0.82
C PHE A 130 -18.47 -17.34 -1.54
N VAL A 131 -19.57 -17.38 -0.81
CA VAL A 131 -20.90 -17.65 -1.34
C VAL A 131 -21.32 -16.59 -2.37
N ARG A 132 -21.06 -15.31 -2.09
CA ARG A 132 -21.41 -14.19 -2.98
C ARG A 132 -20.57 -14.22 -4.26
N TYR A 133 -19.24 -14.25 -4.15
CA TYR A 133 -18.36 -14.08 -5.31
C TYR A 133 -17.84 -15.38 -5.92
N GLY A 134 -17.78 -16.47 -5.15
CA GLY A 134 -17.22 -17.76 -5.56
C GLY A 134 -17.88 -18.32 -6.82
N PRO A 135 -19.21 -18.37 -6.94
CA PRO A 135 -19.86 -18.86 -8.16
C PRO A 135 -19.57 -17.98 -9.39
N LEU A 136 -19.48 -16.65 -9.22
CA LEU A 136 -19.09 -15.73 -10.30
C LEU A 136 -17.64 -15.97 -10.76
N LEU A 137 -16.73 -16.16 -9.80
CA LEU A 137 -15.33 -16.46 -10.08
C LEU A 137 -15.16 -17.83 -10.75
N LEU A 138 -15.77 -18.89 -10.22
CA LEU A 138 -15.67 -20.23 -10.77
C LEU A 138 -16.24 -20.31 -12.18
N SER A 139 -17.41 -19.71 -12.41
CA SER A 139 -18.03 -19.67 -13.74
C SER A 139 -17.22 -18.82 -14.71
N GLY A 140 -16.72 -17.66 -14.28
CA GLY A 140 -15.83 -16.81 -15.06
C GLY A 140 -14.52 -17.52 -15.43
N ILE A 141 -13.89 -18.23 -14.50
CA ILE A 141 -12.66 -19.01 -14.71
C ILE A 141 -12.93 -20.14 -15.69
N GLY A 142 -14.05 -20.85 -15.53
CA GLY A 142 -14.47 -21.89 -16.48
C GLY A 142 -14.61 -21.35 -17.90
N VAL A 143 -15.32 -20.24 -18.08
CA VAL A 143 -15.45 -19.55 -19.38
C VAL A 143 -14.09 -19.09 -19.90
N TYR A 144 -13.23 -18.56 -19.03
CA TYR A 144 -11.88 -18.13 -19.37
C TYR A 144 -11.01 -19.29 -19.89
N ILE A 145 -11.01 -20.43 -19.22
CA ILE A 145 -10.25 -21.61 -19.67
C ILE A 145 -10.84 -22.14 -20.99
N CYS A 146 -12.16 -22.27 -21.07
CA CYS A 146 -12.86 -22.79 -22.26
C CYS A 146 -12.72 -21.92 -23.52
N LYS A 147 -12.24 -20.68 -23.37
CA LYS A 147 -12.00 -19.72 -24.47
C LYS A 147 -10.52 -19.39 -24.67
N ALA A 148 -9.61 -20.11 -24.03
CA ALA A 148 -8.17 -19.91 -24.22
C ALA A 148 -7.77 -19.91 -25.70
N ALA A 149 -8.33 -20.81 -26.53
CA ALA A 149 -8.06 -20.86 -27.96
C ALA A 149 -8.39 -19.53 -28.70
N ASP A 150 -9.45 -18.83 -28.28
CA ASP A 150 -9.88 -17.55 -28.88
C ASP A 150 -8.93 -16.38 -28.54
N ARG A 151 -8.05 -16.57 -27.54
CA ARG A 151 -7.03 -15.64 -27.09
C ARG A 151 -5.61 -16.02 -27.52
N SER A 152 -5.46 -17.07 -28.32
CA SER A 152 -4.18 -17.46 -28.90
C SER A 152 -3.54 -16.30 -29.68
N PRO A 153 -2.21 -16.09 -29.62
CA PRO A 153 -1.18 -16.96 -29.02
C PRO A 153 -0.98 -16.78 -27.51
N ASP A 154 -1.73 -15.90 -26.84
CA ASP A 154 -1.45 -15.49 -25.46
C ASP A 154 -2.68 -15.59 -24.54
N PRO A 155 -3.14 -16.82 -24.25
CA PRO A 155 -4.38 -17.04 -23.52
C PRO A 155 -4.34 -16.73 -22.03
N TRP A 156 -3.15 -16.50 -21.46
CA TRP A 156 -2.93 -16.49 -20.01
C TRP A 156 -2.50 -15.12 -19.44
N ARG A 157 -2.79 -14.03 -20.15
CA ARG A 157 -2.40 -12.66 -19.73
C ARG A 157 -2.92 -12.29 -18.35
N LEU A 158 -4.21 -12.45 -18.09
CA LEU A 158 -4.82 -12.10 -16.79
C LEU A 158 -4.22 -12.90 -15.63
N PRO A 159 -4.15 -14.25 -15.65
CA PRO A 159 -3.47 -15.03 -14.60
C PRO A 159 -2.00 -14.65 -14.42
N THR A 160 -1.28 -14.36 -15.52
CA THR A 160 0.13 -13.92 -15.46
C THR A 160 0.27 -12.60 -14.69
N VAL A 161 -0.66 -11.67 -14.92
CA VAL A 161 -0.71 -10.37 -14.23
C VAL A 161 -1.06 -10.55 -12.75
N LEU A 162 -2.07 -11.37 -12.43
CA LEU A 162 -2.45 -11.65 -11.04
C LEU A 162 -1.33 -12.36 -10.27
N PHE A 163 -0.58 -13.24 -10.93
CA PHE A 163 0.61 -13.85 -10.36
C PHE A 163 1.71 -12.82 -10.07
N SER A 164 1.90 -11.85 -10.98
CA SER A 164 2.81 -10.71 -10.76
C SER A 164 2.42 -9.90 -9.51
N SER A 165 1.12 -9.63 -9.33
CA SER A 165 0.60 -8.93 -8.14
C SER A 165 0.83 -9.71 -6.86
N LEU A 166 0.64 -11.04 -6.89
CA LEU A 166 0.93 -11.91 -5.76
C LEU A 166 2.42 -11.90 -5.40
N LEU A 167 3.31 -12.11 -6.37
CA LEU A 167 4.76 -12.07 -6.14
C LEU A 167 5.21 -10.72 -5.58
N THR A 168 4.66 -9.63 -6.10
CA THR A 168 4.98 -8.29 -5.61
C THR A 168 4.52 -8.14 -4.16
N THR A 169 3.30 -8.54 -3.84
CA THR A 169 2.76 -8.50 -2.46
C THR A 169 3.65 -9.30 -1.50
N LEU A 170 4.05 -10.52 -1.88
CA LEU A 170 4.89 -11.38 -1.06
C LEU A 170 6.32 -10.85 -0.88
N SER A 171 6.75 -9.87 -1.69
CA SER A 171 8.03 -9.19 -1.48
C SER A 171 8.02 -8.19 -0.31
N PHE A 172 6.82 -7.84 0.19
CA PHE A 172 6.61 -6.97 1.34
C PHE A 172 6.09 -7.75 2.56
N PRO A 173 6.15 -7.17 3.77
CA PRO A 173 5.34 -7.60 4.91
C PRO A 173 3.90 -7.90 4.48
N SER A 174 3.47 -9.14 4.67
CA SER A 174 2.20 -9.63 4.15
C SER A 174 1.56 -10.63 5.10
N PHE A 175 0.34 -11.03 4.79
CA PHE A 175 -0.42 -12.07 5.51
C PHE A 175 0.26 -13.45 5.52
N VAL A 176 1.33 -13.65 4.73
CA VAL A 176 2.13 -14.89 4.72
C VAL A 176 3.37 -14.80 5.60
N HIS A 177 4.07 -13.65 5.59
CA HIS A 177 5.32 -13.46 6.31
C HIS A 177 5.48 -12.00 6.73
N LEU A 178 5.75 -11.76 8.02
CA LEU A 178 5.83 -10.41 8.61
C LEU A 178 6.98 -9.58 8.02
N ASP A 179 8.09 -10.21 7.63
CA ASP A 179 9.21 -9.51 6.98
C ASP A 179 9.07 -9.41 5.46
N GLY A 180 8.14 -10.18 4.86
CA GLY A 180 8.12 -10.42 3.41
C GLY A 180 9.35 -11.18 2.88
N TYR A 181 9.35 -11.42 1.57
CA TYR A 181 10.43 -12.08 0.84
C TYR A 181 11.02 -11.12 -0.21
N GLY A 182 11.86 -10.17 0.21
CA GLY A 182 12.41 -9.11 -0.66
C GLY A 182 13.10 -9.60 -1.94
N ILE A 183 13.63 -10.84 -1.96
CA ILE A 183 14.17 -11.49 -3.17
C ILE A 183 13.12 -11.60 -4.29
N LEU A 184 11.85 -11.81 -3.95
CA LEU A 184 10.78 -11.95 -4.93
C LEU A 184 10.59 -10.68 -5.77
N ALA A 185 10.91 -9.50 -5.24
CA ALA A 185 10.81 -8.24 -5.98
C ALA A 185 11.65 -8.25 -7.28
N TRP A 186 12.76 -9.00 -7.32
CA TRP A 186 13.63 -9.13 -8.49
C TRP A 186 13.04 -9.97 -9.62
N VAL A 187 11.95 -10.71 -9.36
CA VAL A 187 11.25 -11.50 -10.38
C VAL A 187 9.76 -11.17 -10.46
N ALA A 188 9.24 -10.40 -9.52
CA ALA A 188 7.81 -10.16 -9.35
C ALA A 188 7.16 -9.44 -10.52
N LEU A 189 7.89 -8.59 -11.24
CA LEU A 189 7.37 -7.78 -12.36
C LEU A 189 7.74 -8.34 -13.74
N ILE A 190 8.56 -9.39 -13.81
CA ILE A 190 8.83 -10.11 -15.06
C ILE A 190 7.50 -10.55 -15.72
N PRO A 191 6.53 -11.16 -14.99
CA PRO A 191 5.24 -11.53 -15.57
C PRO A 191 4.45 -10.32 -16.09
N LEU A 192 4.35 -9.24 -15.31
CA LEU A 192 3.68 -7.99 -15.74
C LEU A 192 4.31 -7.42 -17.01
N PHE A 193 5.62 -7.13 -16.98
CA PHE A 193 6.29 -6.52 -18.14
C PHE A 193 6.21 -7.42 -19.37
N SER A 194 6.28 -8.75 -19.21
CA SER A 194 6.10 -9.68 -20.32
C SER A 194 4.73 -9.49 -21.00
N VAL A 195 3.66 -9.22 -20.25
CA VAL A 195 2.31 -8.94 -20.76
C VAL A 195 2.25 -7.55 -21.38
N LEU A 196 2.69 -6.51 -20.67
CA LEU A 196 2.65 -5.12 -21.18
C LEU A 196 3.40 -4.97 -22.51
N PHE A 197 4.56 -5.61 -22.64
CA PHE A 197 5.42 -5.53 -23.81
C PHE A 197 4.88 -6.24 -25.06
N ARG A 198 3.88 -7.10 -24.93
CA ARG A 198 3.21 -7.80 -26.05
C ARG A 198 1.74 -7.40 -26.23
N SER A 199 1.14 -6.70 -25.28
CA SER A 199 -0.22 -6.17 -25.37
C SER A 199 -0.29 -4.92 -26.25
N ASP A 200 -1.44 -4.67 -26.86
CA ASP A 200 -1.77 -3.40 -27.51
C ASP A 200 -1.96 -2.28 -26.47
N ARG A 201 -2.26 -1.05 -26.91
CA ARG A 201 -2.42 0.08 -25.98
C ARG A 201 -3.54 -0.16 -24.97
N LYS A 202 -4.66 -0.73 -25.41
CA LYS A 202 -5.79 -1.02 -24.52
C LYS A 202 -5.42 -2.10 -23.51
N GLY A 203 -4.73 -3.15 -23.95
CA GLY A 203 -4.22 -4.20 -23.07
C GLY A 203 -3.22 -3.67 -22.03
N ILE A 204 -2.30 -2.77 -22.40
CA ILE A 204 -1.38 -2.14 -21.44
C ILE A 204 -2.18 -1.40 -20.34
N VAL A 205 -3.16 -0.59 -20.74
CA VAL A 205 -4.04 0.13 -19.80
C VAL A 205 -4.76 -0.85 -18.88
N PHE A 206 -5.43 -1.85 -19.45
CA PHE A 206 -6.21 -2.80 -18.67
C PHE A 206 -5.37 -3.64 -17.71
N TYR A 207 -4.36 -4.37 -18.22
CA TYR A 207 -3.56 -5.28 -17.39
C TYR A 207 -2.69 -4.52 -16.37
N GLY A 208 -2.17 -3.35 -16.75
CA GLY A 208 -1.43 -2.50 -15.82
C GLY A 208 -2.30 -1.95 -14.68
N THR A 209 -3.56 -1.59 -14.99
CA THR A 209 -4.53 -1.17 -13.97
C THR A 209 -4.91 -2.34 -13.06
N VAL A 210 -5.21 -3.52 -13.63
CA VAL A 210 -5.53 -4.73 -12.85
C VAL A 210 -4.38 -5.07 -11.91
N TYR A 211 -3.13 -5.06 -12.41
CA TYR A 211 -1.94 -5.26 -11.59
C TYR A 211 -1.89 -4.29 -10.41
N GLY A 212 -2.04 -2.99 -10.68
CA GLY A 212 -1.94 -1.95 -9.67
C GLY A 212 -3.02 -2.03 -8.60
N THR A 213 -4.26 -2.25 -9.02
CA THR A 213 -5.41 -2.40 -8.12
C THR A 213 -5.24 -3.62 -7.22
N TYR A 214 -4.93 -4.80 -7.77
CA TYR A 214 -4.75 -6.03 -6.97
C TYR A 214 -3.57 -5.93 -6.02
N THR A 215 -2.42 -5.42 -6.48
CA THR A 215 -1.24 -5.24 -5.63
C THR A 215 -1.53 -4.26 -4.50
N SER A 216 -2.23 -3.16 -4.78
CA SER A 216 -2.60 -2.17 -3.77
C SER A 216 -3.57 -2.74 -2.74
N THR A 217 -4.56 -3.53 -3.15
CA THR A 217 -5.48 -4.22 -2.23
C THR A 217 -4.75 -5.21 -1.33
N LEU A 218 -3.85 -6.02 -1.90
CA LEU A 218 -3.17 -7.07 -1.18
C LEU A 218 -2.09 -6.55 -0.23
N ILE A 219 -1.35 -5.50 -0.61
CA ILE A 219 -0.37 -4.85 0.28
C ILE A 219 -1.08 -4.13 1.43
N ASN A 220 -2.20 -3.47 1.15
CA ASN A 220 -2.93 -2.69 2.14
C ASN A 220 -4.05 -3.47 2.84
N PHE A 221 -3.94 -4.80 2.89
CA PHE A 221 -4.92 -5.65 3.57
C PHE A 221 -5.14 -5.24 5.04
N TRP A 222 -4.11 -4.69 5.68
CA TRP A 222 -4.14 -4.20 7.05
C TRP A 222 -5.06 -2.99 7.24
N LEU A 223 -5.34 -2.18 6.22
CA LEU A 223 -6.32 -1.08 6.36
C LEU A 223 -7.72 -1.58 6.66
N GLY A 224 -8.02 -2.85 6.34
CA GLY A 224 -9.27 -3.48 6.73
C GLY A 224 -9.46 -3.62 8.25
N THR A 225 -8.41 -3.46 9.07
CA THR A 225 -8.52 -3.44 10.55
C THR A 225 -8.63 -2.03 11.11
N PHE A 226 -8.15 -1.02 10.38
CA PHE A 226 -8.08 0.38 10.81
C PHE A 226 -9.42 1.10 10.64
N SER A 227 -9.99 1.07 9.44
CA SER A 227 -11.26 1.72 9.14
C SER A 227 -11.97 1.05 7.98
N LEU A 228 -13.29 0.94 8.13
CA LEU A 228 -14.19 0.26 7.22
C LEU A 228 -14.23 0.85 5.82
N VAL A 229 -13.88 2.13 5.67
CA VAL A 229 -13.99 2.90 4.43
C VAL A 229 -12.61 3.18 3.81
N SER A 230 -11.56 3.14 4.63
CA SER A 230 -10.20 3.53 4.22
C SER A 230 -9.65 2.62 3.13
N LEU A 231 -9.92 1.31 3.22
CA LEU A 231 -9.48 0.35 2.20
C LEU A 231 -10.15 0.60 0.83
N GLN A 232 -11.44 0.97 0.79
CA GLN A 232 -12.15 1.28 -0.46
C GLN A 232 -11.60 2.54 -1.09
N VAL A 233 -11.43 3.59 -0.29
CA VAL A 233 -10.92 4.88 -0.76
C VAL A 233 -9.52 4.71 -1.32
N ILE A 234 -8.62 4.00 -0.63
CA ILE A 234 -7.27 3.81 -1.13
C ILE A 234 -7.23 2.95 -2.40
N ILE A 235 -8.06 1.91 -2.50
CA ILE A 235 -8.12 1.06 -3.71
C ILE A 235 -8.63 1.87 -4.90
N LEU A 236 -9.62 2.75 -4.68
CA LEU A 236 -10.15 3.63 -5.72
C LEU A 236 -9.09 4.64 -6.19
N ILE A 237 -8.40 5.29 -5.26
CA ILE A 237 -7.32 6.25 -5.56
C ILE A 237 -6.19 5.55 -6.30
N GLN A 238 -5.68 4.43 -5.77
CA GLN A 238 -4.57 3.70 -6.37
C GLN A 238 -4.96 3.10 -7.72
N GLY A 239 -6.16 2.52 -7.84
CA GLY A 239 -6.68 2.03 -9.13
C GLY A 239 -6.75 3.14 -10.17
N THR A 240 -7.18 4.35 -9.77
CA THR A 240 -7.19 5.53 -10.63
C THR A 240 -5.78 5.98 -11.01
N PHE A 241 -4.85 6.02 -10.05
CA PHE A 241 -3.43 6.36 -10.31
C PHE A 241 -2.80 5.41 -11.33
N TYR A 242 -2.98 4.09 -11.16
CA TYR A 242 -2.48 3.11 -12.12
C TYR A 242 -3.17 3.21 -13.48
N PHE A 243 -4.48 3.49 -13.52
CA PHE A 243 -5.19 3.72 -14.78
C PHE A 243 -4.61 4.92 -15.54
N LEU A 244 -4.49 6.07 -14.89
CA LEU A 244 -3.95 7.29 -15.49
C LEU A 244 -2.49 7.10 -15.92
N PHE A 245 -1.68 6.48 -15.06
CA PHE A 245 -0.30 6.13 -15.40
C PHE A 245 -0.22 5.25 -16.64
N MET A 246 -1.06 4.21 -16.74
CA MET A 246 -1.02 3.31 -17.88
C MET A 246 -1.55 3.94 -19.17
N VAL A 247 -2.48 4.89 -19.08
CA VAL A 247 -2.92 5.70 -20.25
C VAL A 247 -1.76 6.50 -20.83
N VAL A 248 -0.89 7.07 -19.99
CA VAL A 248 0.31 7.79 -20.42
C VAL A 248 1.42 6.82 -20.87
N CYS A 249 1.61 5.72 -20.14
CA CYS A 249 2.66 4.73 -20.37
C CYS A 249 2.46 3.96 -21.69
N ALA A 250 1.23 3.59 -22.02
CA ALA A 250 0.89 2.78 -23.19
C ALA A 250 1.40 3.34 -24.54
N PRO A 251 1.17 4.61 -24.91
CA PRO A 251 1.71 5.16 -26.15
C PRO A 251 3.24 5.29 -26.13
N LEU A 252 3.86 5.57 -24.98
CA LEU A 252 5.31 5.74 -24.85
C LEU A 252 6.04 4.39 -25.06
N LEU A 253 5.58 3.33 -24.39
CA LEU A 253 6.15 1.98 -24.55
C LEU A 253 5.99 1.44 -25.99
N LYS A 254 4.97 1.90 -26.73
CA LYS A 254 4.78 1.54 -28.14
C LYS A 254 5.63 2.34 -29.12
N ARG A 255 6.12 3.52 -28.73
CA ARG A 255 6.96 4.37 -29.60
C ARG A 255 8.44 3.99 -29.56
N VAL A 256 8.91 3.47 -28.42
CA VAL A 256 10.33 3.15 -28.24
C VAL A 256 10.67 1.76 -28.78
N GLN A 257 11.79 1.67 -29.51
CA GLN A 257 12.26 0.41 -30.06
C GLN A 257 12.68 -0.58 -28.97
N THR A 258 12.56 -1.88 -29.28
CA THR A 258 12.86 -2.99 -28.36
C THR A 258 14.22 -2.92 -27.63
N PRO A 259 15.35 -2.45 -28.22
CA PRO A 259 16.61 -2.33 -27.47
C PRO A 259 16.56 -1.35 -26.28
N TYR A 260 15.63 -0.40 -26.21
CA TYR A 260 15.63 0.65 -25.18
C TYR A 260 14.36 0.67 -24.33
N ARG A 261 13.33 -0.11 -24.68
CA ARG A 261 12.04 -0.06 -23.97
C ARG A 261 12.11 -0.50 -22.50
N PHE A 262 13.07 -1.35 -22.13
CA PHE A 262 13.26 -1.76 -20.74
C PHE A 262 13.74 -0.61 -19.84
N LEU A 263 14.62 0.27 -20.37
CA LEU A 263 15.06 1.49 -19.68
C LEU A 263 13.89 2.45 -19.50
N LEU A 264 13.11 2.65 -20.56
CA LEU A 264 11.91 3.50 -20.50
C LEU A 264 10.91 2.96 -19.47
N ALA A 265 10.65 1.65 -19.46
CA ALA A 265 9.74 1.04 -18.49
C ALA A 265 10.21 1.28 -17.05
N ALA A 266 11.51 1.08 -16.77
CA ALA A 266 12.07 1.33 -15.45
C ALA A 266 11.97 2.81 -15.02
N ALA A 267 12.28 3.72 -15.93
CA ALA A 267 12.17 5.16 -15.69
C ALA A 267 10.71 5.58 -15.44
N LEU A 268 9.76 5.11 -16.26
CA LEU A 268 8.34 5.43 -16.13
C LEU A 268 7.76 4.92 -14.80
N PHE A 269 8.07 3.68 -14.41
CA PHE A 269 7.59 3.14 -13.13
C PHE A 269 8.23 3.83 -11.92
N THR A 270 9.51 4.19 -11.99
CA THR A 270 10.17 4.95 -10.91
C THR A 270 9.57 6.34 -10.78
N LEU A 271 9.35 7.03 -11.91
CA LEU A 271 8.69 8.34 -11.93
C LEU A 271 7.25 8.26 -11.42
N PHE A 272 6.54 7.18 -11.74
CA PHE A 272 5.21 6.93 -11.21
C PHE A 272 5.23 6.71 -9.69
N GLU A 273 6.17 5.94 -9.15
CA GLU A 273 6.33 5.79 -7.70
C GLU A 273 6.62 7.13 -7.01
N TYR A 274 7.47 7.97 -7.59
CA TYR A 274 7.73 9.33 -7.09
C TYR A 274 6.47 10.19 -7.13
N ALA A 275 5.77 10.21 -8.26
CA ALA A 275 4.57 11.05 -8.46
C ALA A 275 3.42 10.64 -7.54
N ARG A 276 3.14 9.33 -7.38
CA ARG A 276 2.09 8.84 -6.49
C ARG A 276 2.41 9.03 -5.00
N SER A 277 3.66 9.34 -4.67
CA SER A 277 4.12 9.59 -3.29
C SER A 277 4.15 11.08 -2.95
N SER A 278 3.74 11.94 -3.88
CA SER A 278 3.86 13.40 -3.76
C SER A 278 2.49 14.08 -3.60
N GLY A 279 2.47 15.23 -2.91
CA GLY A 279 1.27 16.06 -2.73
C GLY A 279 0.29 15.52 -1.70
N PHE A 280 -0.93 16.10 -1.66
CA PHE A 280 -1.97 15.73 -0.70
C PHE A 280 -2.38 14.25 -0.79
N LEU A 281 -2.53 13.71 -1.99
CA LEU A 281 -2.86 12.29 -2.19
C LEU A 281 -1.62 11.37 -2.20
N GLY A 282 -0.47 11.88 -1.75
CA GLY A 282 0.77 11.12 -1.69
C GLY A 282 0.58 9.87 -0.83
N TYR A 283 0.86 8.69 -1.41
CA TYR A 283 0.75 7.42 -0.73
C TYR A 283 1.98 6.53 -1.00
N PRO A 284 3.07 6.72 -0.24
CA PRO A 284 4.35 6.01 -0.41
C PRO A 284 4.35 4.57 0.13
N TRP A 285 3.22 3.87 0.13
CA TRP A 285 3.18 2.44 0.51
C TRP A 285 3.50 1.54 -0.69
N GLY A 286 4.14 0.40 -0.39
CA GLY A 286 4.51 -0.59 -1.39
C GLY A 286 5.50 -0.08 -2.42
N LEU A 287 6.43 0.82 -2.04
CA LEU A 287 7.55 1.24 -2.88
C LEU A 287 8.48 0.05 -3.12
N LEU A 288 8.74 -0.29 -4.38
CA LEU A 288 9.51 -1.50 -4.70
C LEU A 288 10.92 -1.47 -4.08
N GLY A 289 11.55 -0.30 -3.98
CA GLY A 289 12.83 -0.13 -3.29
C GLY A 289 12.79 -0.51 -1.81
N ALA A 290 11.67 -0.29 -1.11
CA ALA A 290 11.52 -0.61 0.31
C ALA A 290 11.52 -2.13 0.58
N SER A 291 11.15 -2.95 -0.41
CA SER A 291 11.26 -4.42 -0.30
C SER A 291 12.71 -4.90 -0.10
N GLN A 292 13.71 -4.03 -0.36
CA GLN A 292 15.14 -4.33 -0.25
C GLN A 292 15.74 -3.96 1.12
N TYR A 293 14.93 -3.62 2.13
CA TYR A 293 15.42 -3.16 3.44
C TYR A 293 16.39 -4.14 4.14
N ARG A 294 16.26 -5.45 3.89
CA ARG A 294 17.18 -6.49 4.44
C ARG A 294 18.45 -6.68 3.60
N TRP A 295 18.49 -6.13 2.38
CA TRP A 295 19.61 -6.26 1.45
C TRP A 295 20.50 -5.02 1.55
N ILE A 296 21.17 -4.91 2.70
CA ILE A 296 21.89 -3.72 3.14
C ILE A 296 22.91 -3.23 2.10
N ALA A 297 23.55 -4.13 1.36
CA ALA A 297 24.48 -3.76 0.28
C ALA A 297 23.81 -2.93 -0.82
N ILE A 298 22.69 -3.39 -1.38
CA ILE A 298 21.97 -2.64 -2.42
C ILE A 298 21.35 -1.37 -1.84
N LEU A 299 20.86 -1.43 -0.58
CA LEU A 299 20.22 -0.30 0.09
C LEU A 299 21.13 0.92 0.22
N GLN A 300 22.46 0.75 0.26
CA GLN A 300 23.39 1.88 0.34
C GLN A 300 23.24 2.88 -0.82
N VAL A 301 22.74 2.45 -1.98
CA VAL A 301 22.44 3.35 -3.11
C VAL A 301 21.45 4.45 -2.72
N ALA A 302 20.57 4.21 -1.73
CA ALA A 302 19.63 5.20 -1.25
C ALA A 302 20.30 6.46 -0.69
N SER A 303 21.57 6.38 -0.24
CA SER A 303 22.34 7.57 0.17
C SER A 303 22.61 8.56 -0.97
N LEU A 304 22.60 8.10 -2.23
CA LEU A 304 22.88 8.92 -3.41
C LEU A 304 21.62 9.45 -4.07
N THR A 305 20.56 8.63 -4.09
CA THR A 305 19.37 8.89 -4.93
C THR A 305 18.05 8.83 -4.16
N GLY A 306 18.11 8.58 -2.85
CA GLY A 306 16.95 8.11 -2.09
C GLY A 306 16.48 6.72 -2.54
N VAL A 307 15.33 6.30 -2.02
CA VAL A 307 14.70 5.00 -2.34
C VAL A 307 14.44 4.82 -3.84
N TRP A 308 14.29 5.90 -4.59
CA TRP A 308 13.99 5.90 -6.03
C TRP A 308 15.06 5.20 -6.87
N GLY A 309 16.34 5.37 -6.53
CA GLY A 309 17.40 4.64 -7.22
C GLY A 309 17.27 3.15 -6.99
N VAL A 310 17.02 2.71 -5.75
CA VAL A 310 16.82 1.29 -5.43
C VAL A 310 15.62 0.73 -6.21
N SER A 311 14.48 1.44 -6.22
CA SER A 311 13.31 1.09 -7.06
C SER A 311 13.69 0.96 -8.54
N PHE A 312 14.42 1.94 -9.08
CA PHE A 312 14.84 1.95 -10.47
C PHE A 312 15.67 0.71 -10.84
N ILE A 313 16.63 0.31 -10.00
CA ILE A 313 17.45 -0.89 -10.23
C ILE A 313 16.56 -2.15 -10.32
N VAL A 314 15.61 -2.29 -9.39
CA VAL A 314 14.72 -3.46 -9.36
C VAL A 314 13.78 -3.46 -10.56
N PHE A 315 13.19 -2.32 -10.93
CA PHE A 315 12.36 -2.20 -12.13
C PHE A 315 13.16 -2.50 -13.40
N LEU A 316 14.39 -1.97 -13.49
CA LEU A 316 15.28 -2.15 -14.64
C LEU A 316 15.65 -3.61 -14.86
N TRP A 317 15.96 -4.33 -13.78
CA TRP A 317 16.23 -5.76 -13.85
C TRP A 317 15.00 -6.53 -14.33
N ASN A 318 13.83 -6.32 -13.72
CA ASN A 318 12.59 -6.99 -14.11
C ASN A 318 12.21 -6.71 -15.57
N ALA A 319 12.32 -5.45 -16.01
CA ALA A 319 12.01 -5.05 -17.38
C ALA A 319 12.98 -5.70 -18.37
N ALA A 320 14.29 -5.69 -18.10
CA ALA A 320 15.29 -6.34 -18.95
C ALA A 320 15.10 -7.86 -19.01
N ALA A 321 14.84 -8.52 -17.87
CA ALA A 321 14.61 -9.96 -17.81
C ALA A 321 13.32 -10.38 -18.55
N SER A 322 12.28 -9.53 -18.57
CA SER A 322 11.05 -9.83 -19.32
C SER A 322 11.26 -9.91 -20.84
N GLU A 323 12.29 -9.24 -21.39
CA GLU A 323 12.66 -9.35 -22.82
C GLU A 323 13.11 -10.75 -23.21
N LEU A 324 13.78 -11.46 -22.29
CA LEU A 324 14.25 -12.83 -22.50
C LEU A 324 13.06 -13.79 -22.63
N VAL A 325 12.09 -13.67 -21.72
CA VAL A 325 10.90 -14.55 -21.64
C VAL A 325 10.04 -14.44 -22.90
N ARG A 326 9.95 -13.26 -23.52
CA ARG A 326 9.18 -13.07 -24.75
C ARG A 326 9.69 -13.95 -25.91
N ARG A 327 11.02 -14.11 -26.04
CA ARG A 327 11.66 -14.82 -27.15
C ARG A 327 11.60 -16.34 -26.99
N THR A 328 11.71 -16.87 -25.76
CA THR A 328 11.55 -18.31 -25.51
C THR A 328 10.13 -18.77 -25.80
N GLY A 329 9.13 -17.94 -25.49
CA GLY A 329 7.73 -18.15 -25.88
C GLY A 329 7.51 -18.14 -27.40
N GLU A 330 8.03 -17.14 -28.11
CA GLU A 330 7.95 -17.05 -29.58
C GLU A 330 8.67 -18.20 -30.31
N GLY A 331 9.83 -18.65 -29.78
CA GLY A 331 10.58 -19.78 -30.32
C GLY A 331 9.88 -21.13 -30.15
N THR A 332 9.18 -21.31 -29.04
CA THR A 332 8.37 -22.50 -28.75
C THR A 332 7.12 -22.54 -29.63
N LEU A 333 6.43 -21.40 -29.77
CA LEU A 333 5.27 -21.26 -30.66
C LEU A 333 5.63 -21.46 -32.14
N ARG A 334 6.81 -20.97 -32.60
CA ARG A 334 7.32 -21.25 -33.96
C ARG A 334 7.67 -22.72 -34.19
N ARG A 335 8.14 -23.45 -33.18
CA ARG A 335 8.41 -24.89 -33.27
C ARG A 335 7.11 -25.70 -33.37
N ILE A 336 6.10 -25.35 -32.58
CA ILE A 336 4.79 -26.00 -32.61
C ILE A 336 4.07 -25.70 -33.95
N GLY A 337 4.17 -24.48 -34.47
CA GLY A 337 3.61 -24.11 -35.79
C GLY A 337 4.34 -24.73 -36.98
N ARG A 338 5.64 -25.06 -36.85
CA ARG A 338 6.41 -25.76 -37.90
C ARG A 338 6.08 -27.24 -38.03
N SER A 339 5.54 -27.88 -36.99
CA SER A 339 5.02 -29.25 -37.09
C SER A 339 3.74 -29.36 -37.92
N ALA A 340 3.13 -28.24 -38.31
CA ALA A 340 1.93 -28.17 -39.16
C ALA A 340 2.19 -27.60 -40.58
N SER A 341 3.43 -27.25 -40.91
CA SER A 341 3.78 -26.78 -42.27
C SER A 341 5.22 -27.16 -42.64
N VAL A 342 5.37 -28.41 -43.07
CA VAL A 342 6.44 -28.74 -44.04
C VAL A 342 6.05 -28.03 -45.35
N VAL A 343 7.05 -27.50 -46.05
CA VAL A 343 6.98 -26.74 -47.32
C VAL A 343 6.83 -25.21 -47.18
N SER A 344 7.95 -24.56 -46.92
CA SER A 344 8.54 -23.60 -47.87
C SER A 344 9.92 -23.18 -47.38
N ALA A 345 10.93 -23.67 -48.12
CA ALA A 345 12.30 -23.20 -48.04
C ALA A 345 12.43 -21.81 -48.65
N GLY A 346 13.42 -21.07 -48.17
CA GLY A 346 13.82 -19.77 -48.71
C GLY A 346 13.17 -18.62 -47.95
N TRP A 347 13.94 -17.98 -47.08
CA TRP A 347 14.33 -16.58 -47.26
C TRP A 347 15.49 -16.32 -46.31
N ALA A 348 16.63 -16.10 -46.93
CA ALA A 348 17.91 -15.89 -46.32
C ALA A 348 17.94 -14.52 -45.63
N GLY A 349 18.24 -14.54 -44.34
CA GLY A 349 18.81 -13.41 -43.61
C GLY A 349 19.92 -14.00 -42.76
N LYS A 350 21.13 -14.06 -43.31
CA LYS A 350 22.34 -14.47 -42.59
C LYS A 350 22.53 -13.53 -41.40
N SER A 351 22.38 -14.04 -40.18
CA SER A 351 22.83 -13.36 -38.98
C SER A 351 24.36 -13.26 -39.05
N PHE A 352 24.89 -12.04 -39.06
CA PHE A 352 26.33 -11.81 -38.95
C PHE A 352 26.86 -12.36 -37.60
N PRO A 353 28.06 -12.97 -37.55
CA PRO A 353 28.72 -13.31 -36.30
C PRO A 353 29.29 -12.03 -35.68
N GLY A 354 28.65 -11.50 -34.63
CA GLY A 354 29.19 -10.35 -33.88
C GLY A 354 28.18 -9.59 -33.02
N ASP A 355 26.90 -9.51 -33.42
CA ASP A 355 25.91 -8.74 -32.67
C ASP A 355 25.20 -9.59 -31.62
N ARG A 356 25.68 -9.51 -30.36
CA ARG A 356 24.92 -10.01 -29.21
C ARG A 356 23.48 -9.47 -29.28
N PRO A 357 22.45 -10.32 -29.09
CA PRO A 357 21.07 -9.88 -29.23
C PRO A 357 20.75 -8.79 -28.21
N TYR A 358 19.96 -7.78 -28.61
CA TYR A 358 19.71 -6.58 -27.80
C TYR A 358 19.19 -6.87 -26.37
N TRP A 359 18.41 -7.94 -26.19
CA TRP A 359 17.92 -8.34 -24.87
C TRP A 359 19.06 -8.77 -23.94
N LEU A 360 20.08 -9.43 -24.49
CA LEU A 360 21.26 -9.83 -23.74
C LEU A 360 22.07 -8.60 -23.32
N ARG A 361 22.10 -7.56 -24.17
CA ARG A 361 22.70 -6.26 -23.79
C ARG A 361 21.94 -5.62 -22.63
N GLY A 362 20.61 -5.65 -22.65
CA GLY A 362 19.78 -5.14 -21.56
C GLY A 362 19.99 -5.89 -20.25
N VAL A 363 19.95 -7.22 -20.27
CA VAL A 363 20.20 -8.05 -19.08
C VAL A 363 21.62 -7.87 -18.54
N ILE A 364 22.63 -7.82 -19.41
CA ILE A 364 24.01 -7.54 -19.00
C ILE A 364 24.11 -6.14 -18.38
N PHE A 365 23.53 -5.12 -19.01
CA PHE A 365 23.54 -3.76 -18.48
C PHE A 365 22.89 -3.67 -17.11
N SER A 366 21.68 -4.23 -16.95
CA SER A 366 21.00 -4.28 -15.65
C SER A 366 21.81 -5.06 -14.62
N GLY A 367 22.39 -6.21 -15.00
CA GLY A 367 23.23 -7.02 -14.12
C GLY A 367 24.51 -6.32 -13.67
N LEU A 368 25.15 -5.56 -14.56
CA LEU A 368 26.30 -4.71 -14.21
C LEU A 368 25.91 -3.62 -13.23
N LEU A 369 24.72 -3.02 -13.39
CA LEU A 369 24.23 -1.99 -12.48
C LEU A 369 23.90 -2.56 -11.08
N VAL A 370 23.27 -3.74 -11.03
CA VAL A 370 23.05 -4.49 -9.78
C VAL A 370 24.36 -4.87 -9.11
N GLY A 371 25.32 -5.41 -9.87
CA GLY A 371 26.66 -5.74 -9.37
C GLY A 371 27.40 -4.51 -8.85
N GLY A 372 27.31 -3.39 -9.57
CA GLY A 372 27.85 -2.10 -9.14
C GLY A 372 27.23 -1.61 -7.84
N ALA A 373 25.91 -1.73 -7.67
CA ALA A 373 25.22 -1.39 -6.42
C ALA A 373 25.68 -2.25 -5.24
N ILE A 374 25.84 -3.57 -5.45
CA ILE A 374 26.34 -4.49 -4.42
C ILE A 374 27.79 -4.14 -4.04
N LEU A 375 28.66 -3.88 -5.02
CA LEU A 375 30.06 -3.53 -4.79
C LEU A 375 30.18 -2.17 -4.07
N TYR A 376 29.42 -1.17 -4.50
CA TYR A 376 29.33 0.12 -3.81
C TYR A 376 28.86 -0.06 -2.37
N GLY A 377 27.80 -0.83 -2.16
CA GLY A 377 27.29 -1.13 -0.83
C GLY A 377 28.30 -1.84 0.06
N GLY A 378 28.96 -2.87 -0.46
CA GLY A 378 30.03 -3.57 0.24
C GLY A 378 31.19 -2.63 0.60
N TRP A 379 31.53 -1.69 -0.28
CA TRP A 379 32.54 -0.67 -0.02
C TRP A 379 32.10 0.33 1.07
N VAL A 380 30.87 0.82 1.04
CA VAL A 380 30.31 1.72 2.08
C VAL A 380 30.28 1.02 3.44
N ILE A 381 29.78 -0.22 3.48
CA ILE A 381 29.72 -1.02 4.70
C ILE A 381 31.14 -1.31 5.22
N GLY A 382 32.07 -1.65 4.33
CA GLY A 382 33.46 -1.96 4.67
C GLY A 382 34.28 -0.77 5.15
N LYS A 383 33.91 0.45 4.75
CA LYS A 383 34.50 1.68 5.32
C LYS A 383 34.08 1.93 6.77
N GLY A 384 33.01 1.28 7.23
CA GLY A 384 32.27 1.73 8.40
C GLY A 384 31.52 3.01 8.06
N LEU A 385 30.27 3.11 8.49
CA LEU A 385 29.64 4.42 8.56
C LEU A 385 30.43 5.22 9.59
N ASP A 386 31.12 6.28 9.17
CA ASP A 386 31.51 7.36 10.08
C ASP A 386 30.19 8.08 10.41
N PRO A 387 29.51 7.76 11.53
CA PRO A 387 28.07 8.01 11.69
C PRO A 387 27.73 9.50 11.75
N ALA A 388 28.74 10.32 11.99
CA ALA A 388 28.76 11.74 11.76
C ALA A 388 30.03 11.97 10.94
N GLY A 389 29.96 12.66 9.80
CA GLY A 389 31.18 13.29 9.29
C GLY A 389 31.80 14.01 10.48
N SER A 390 33.07 13.71 10.77
CA SER A 390 33.89 14.29 11.82
C SER A 390 33.73 15.81 11.86
N SER A 391 32.69 16.27 12.56
CA SER A 391 32.67 17.58 13.15
C SER A 391 33.44 17.37 14.43
N ASP A 392 34.69 17.82 14.44
CA ASP A 392 35.57 17.90 15.62
C ASP A 392 34.91 18.62 16.83
N SER A 393 33.66 19.08 16.72
CA SER A 393 32.88 19.84 17.70
C SER A 393 31.82 19.04 18.48
N LEU A 394 31.42 17.83 18.08
CA LEU A 394 30.40 17.04 18.78
C LEU A 394 31.02 15.70 19.17
N GLY A 395 31.58 15.67 20.39
CA GLY A 395 32.40 14.55 20.87
C GLY A 395 31.75 13.17 20.71
N ASP A 396 32.63 12.19 20.59
CA ASP A 396 32.44 10.74 20.33
C ASP A 396 31.63 9.97 21.40
N SER A 397 30.67 10.63 22.03
CA SER A 397 29.99 10.18 23.23
C SER A 397 28.65 9.54 22.88
N ALA A 398 28.55 8.22 23.02
CA ALA A 398 27.31 7.48 22.92
C ALA A 398 26.19 8.15 23.76
N VAL A 399 25.01 8.30 23.17
CA VAL A 399 23.83 8.91 23.80
C VAL A 399 22.88 7.81 24.27
N ARG A 400 22.35 7.94 25.48
CA ARG A 400 21.37 6.98 26.03
C ARG A 400 19.95 7.55 25.99
N ILE A 401 19.09 6.92 25.19
CA ILE A 401 17.69 7.32 25.01
C ILE A 401 16.77 6.25 25.60
N ALA A 402 15.78 6.66 26.40
CA ALA A 402 14.72 5.80 26.92
C ALA A 402 13.44 6.00 26.12
N LEU A 403 13.00 4.97 25.39
CA LEU A 403 11.75 4.97 24.64
C LEU A 403 10.65 4.29 25.47
N ILE A 404 9.59 5.02 25.82
CA ILE A 404 8.52 4.55 26.69
C ILE A 404 7.28 4.22 25.86
N GLN A 405 6.81 2.97 25.96
CA GLN A 405 5.63 2.47 25.27
C GLN A 405 4.55 2.06 26.29
N GLN A 406 3.54 2.91 26.45
CA GLN A 406 2.52 2.79 27.49
C GLN A 406 1.50 1.67 27.27
N ASN A 407 1.29 1.25 26.01
CA ASN A 407 0.26 0.27 25.62
C ASN A 407 -1.16 0.59 26.16
N THR A 408 -1.44 1.86 26.46
CA THR A 408 -2.77 2.42 26.70
C THR A 408 -3.19 3.25 25.49
N ASP A 409 -4.48 3.33 25.22
CA ASP A 409 -5.02 4.19 24.17
C ASP A 409 -5.32 5.55 24.80
N PRO A 410 -4.47 6.59 24.59
CA PRO A 410 -4.61 7.87 25.28
C PRO A 410 -5.92 8.59 24.94
N ARG A 411 -6.65 8.17 23.90
CA ARG A 411 -7.96 8.75 23.52
C ARG A 411 -9.15 7.98 24.10
N LYS A 412 -8.96 6.74 24.56
CA LYS A 412 -10.04 5.90 25.11
C LYS A 412 -9.87 5.63 26.60
N ASP A 413 -8.64 5.58 27.07
CA ASP A 413 -8.30 5.46 28.48
C ASP A 413 -8.35 6.84 29.16
N GLU A 414 -8.65 6.85 30.46
CA GLU A 414 -8.60 8.05 31.28
C GLU A 414 -7.19 8.67 31.27
N TYR A 415 -7.11 9.99 31.07
CA TYR A 415 -5.82 10.69 30.93
C TYR A 415 -4.92 10.52 32.16
N ARG A 416 -5.51 10.53 33.37
CA ARG A 416 -4.74 10.30 34.60
C ARG A 416 -4.14 8.90 34.64
N LYS A 417 -4.92 7.87 34.33
CA LYS A 417 -4.43 6.49 34.25
C LYS A 417 -3.27 6.37 33.24
N THR A 418 -3.40 6.96 32.06
CA THR A 418 -2.33 6.96 31.03
C THR A 418 -1.07 7.66 31.53
N PHE A 419 -1.21 8.83 32.17
CA PHE A 419 -0.08 9.54 32.78
C PHE A 419 0.62 8.71 33.87
N GLU A 420 -0.12 8.07 34.76
CA GLU A 420 0.47 7.23 35.82
C GLU A 420 1.23 6.01 35.25
N VAL A 421 0.74 5.41 34.16
CA VAL A 421 1.46 4.34 33.45
C VAL A 421 2.77 4.85 32.86
N LEU A 422 2.72 5.97 32.13
CA LEU A 422 3.91 6.62 31.55
C LEU A 422 4.93 7.00 32.63
N ARG A 423 4.45 7.56 33.75
CA ARG A 423 5.25 7.89 34.93
C ARG A 423 5.94 6.66 35.50
N THR A 424 5.18 5.61 35.80
CA THR A 424 5.69 4.36 36.39
C THR A 424 6.73 3.69 35.49
N LEU A 425 6.48 3.61 34.18
CA LEU A 425 7.43 3.04 33.22
C LEU A 425 8.71 3.87 33.13
N THR A 426 8.58 5.20 33.11
CA THR A 426 9.73 6.12 33.07
C THR A 426 10.57 5.99 34.34
N GLU A 427 9.95 6.03 35.52
CA GLU A 427 10.63 5.82 36.80
C GLU A 427 11.29 4.45 36.85
N GLY A 428 10.63 3.40 36.36
CA GLY A 428 11.19 2.06 36.23
C GLY A 428 12.50 2.06 35.44
N VAL A 429 12.55 2.73 34.29
CA VAL A 429 13.77 2.81 33.46
C VAL A 429 14.88 3.66 34.11
N LEU A 430 14.53 4.73 34.82
CA LEU A 430 15.49 5.61 35.49
C LEU A 430 16.05 5.01 36.79
N THR A 431 15.26 4.23 37.52
CA THR A 431 15.64 3.58 38.79
C THR A 431 16.26 2.20 38.58
N GLN A 432 15.73 1.40 37.66
CA GLN A 432 16.24 0.07 37.33
C GLN A 432 17.29 0.17 36.22
N GLY A 433 18.51 0.52 36.58
CA GLY A 433 19.68 0.27 35.73
C GLY A 433 19.98 -1.22 35.46
N ASN A 434 19.13 -2.16 35.87
CA ASN A 434 19.36 -3.60 35.77
C ASN A 434 18.03 -4.37 35.90
N ASN A 435 17.65 -5.14 34.87
CA ASN A 435 17.23 -6.55 34.99
C ASN A 435 16.64 -7.15 33.68
N SER A 436 16.24 -6.32 32.71
CA SER A 436 15.70 -6.83 31.41
C SER A 436 16.64 -6.58 30.22
N ALA A 437 17.56 -5.61 30.31
CA ALA A 437 18.56 -5.30 29.28
C ALA A 437 19.93 -5.88 29.65
N LYS A 438 20.01 -7.21 29.75
CA LYS A 438 21.17 -7.91 30.33
C LYS A 438 22.46 -7.92 29.49
N GLU A 439 22.58 -7.14 28.42
CA GLU A 439 23.78 -7.22 27.55
C GLU A 439 24.51 -5.90 27.28
N ARG A 440 24.00 -4.71 27.63
CA ARG A 440 24.72 -3.45 27.26
C ARG A 440 24.67 -2.27 28.23
N ALA A 441 23.78 -2.25 29.23
CA ALA A 441 23.72 -1.12 30.16
C ALA A 441 24.68 -1.35 31.34
N LYS A 442 25.70 -0.50 31.48
CA LYS A 442 26.46 -0.43 32.73
C LYS A 442 25.56 0.22 33.80
N PRO A 443 25.45 -0.36 35.01
CA PRO A 443 24.72 0.27 36.09
C PRO A 443 25.29 1.67 36.38
N GLY A 444 24.43 2.69 36.38
CA GLY A 444 24.81 4.07 36.76
C GLY A 444 25.06 5.06 35.62
N GLU A 445 24.94 4.68 34.34
CA GLU A 445 25.02 5.67 33.24
C GLU A 445 23.72 6.49 33.13
N PRO A 446 23.77 7.83 33.05
CA PRO A 446 22.58 8.68 32.98
C PRO A 446 21.83 8.50 31.66
N VAL A 447 20.49 8.57 31.70
CA VAL A 447 19.65 8.68 30.49
C VAL A 447 19.68 10.14 30.05
N ASP A 448 20.03 10.39 28.79
CA ASP A 448 20.14 11.74 28.21
C ASP A 448 18.79 12.30 27.74
N LEU A 449 17.89 11.40 27.31
CA LEU A 449 16.58 11.76 26.78
C LEU A 449 15.56 10.65 27.06
N VAL A 450 14.43 11.03 27.66
CA VAL A 450 13.22 10.21 27.71
C VAL A 450 12.30 10.60 26.57
N VAL A 451 11.75 9.62 25.86
CA VAL A 451 10.81 9.83 24.76
C VAL A 451 9.53 9.06 25.02
N TRP A 452 8.42 9.78 25.01
CA TRP A 452 7.06 9.24 25.01
C TRP A 452 6.47 9.29 23.61
N SER A 453 5.56 8.37 23.32
CA SER A 453 4.94 8.19 22.00
C SER A 453 4.07 9.37 21.54
N GLU A 454 3.62 9.32 20.29
CA GLU A 454 2.66 10.26 19.71
C GLU A 454 1.39 10.35 20.57
N THR A 455 0.93 11.57 20.83
CA THR A 455 -0.25 11.85 21.68
C THR A 455 -0.21 11.14 23.05
N ALA A 456 0.98 10.84 23.59
CA ALA A 456 1.11 10.14 24.88
C ALA A 456 0.52 10.94 26.06
N PHE A 457 0.64 12.26 26.02
CA PHE A 457 0.02 13.14 27.01
C PHE A 457 -1.00 14.05 26.31
N VAL A 458 -2.29 13.71 26.40
CA VAL A 458 -3.35 14.41 25.63
C VAL A 458 -3.61 15.83 26.11
N PRO A 459 -3.79 16.13 27.41
CA PRO A 459 -4.18 17.48 27.83
C PRO A 459 -3.22 18.54 27.29
N ASN A 460 -3.76 19.56 26.62
CA ASN A 460 -2.96 20.64 26.03
C ASN A 460 -2.09 21.30 27.10
N ILE A 461 -0.76 21.14 26.98
CA ILE A 461 0.15 21.56 28.04
C ILE A 461 0.19 23.08 28.17
N ARG A 462 0.15 23.82 27.06
CA ARG A 462 0.27 25.28 27.04
C ARG A 462 -0.95 25.99 27.63
N ARG A 463 -2.14 25.53 27.28
CA ARG A 463 -3.43 26.02 27.77
C ARG A 463 -3.60 25.75 29.25
N TRP A 464 -3.52 24.48 29.64
CA TRP A 464 -3.86 24.05 31.00
C TRP A 464 -2.79 24.45 32.03
N SER A 465 -1.58 24.78 31.59
CA SER A 465 -0.57 25.44 32.44
C SER A 465 -0.93 26.87 32.86
N ARG A 466 -1.90 27.52 32.19
CA ARG A 466 -2.34 28.90 32.52
C ARG A 466 -3.61 28.93 33.37
N GLU A 467 -4.24 27.78 33.57
CA GLU A 467 -5.50 27.66 34.32
C GLU A 467 -5.25 27.29 35.77
N ASP A 468 -6.24 27.57 36.62
CA ASP A 468 -6.19 27.25 38.04
C ASP A 468 -6.33 25.72 38.29
N PRO A 469 -5.30 25.03 38.82
CA PRO A 469 -5.34 23.59 39.12
C PRO A 469 -6.28 23.22 40.27
N GLU A 470 -6.68 24.19 41.10
CA GLU A 470 -7.70 23.96 42.13
C GLU A 470 -9.11 23.97 41.56
N LYS A 471 -9.31 24.65 40.43
CA LYS A 471 -10.60 24.75 39.75
C LYS A 471 -10.78 23.70 38.65
N TYR A 472 -9.73 23.37 37.89
CA TYR A 472 -9.82 22.50 36.73
C TYR A 472 -8.96 21.23 36.87
N GLU A 473 -9.58 20.06 36.70
CA GLU A 473 -8.90 18.76 36.80
C GLU A 473 -7.76 18.62 35.78
N LEU A 474 -7.96 19.08 34.55
CA LEU A 474 -6.92 19.04 33.51
C LEU A 474 -5.73 19.95 33.85
N ALA A 475 -5.97 21.11 34.47
CA ALA A 475 -4.89 21.98 34.97
C ALA A 475 -4.11 21.28 36.10
N ARG A 476 -4.80 20.55 36.98
CA ARG A 476 -4.16 19.73 38.02
C ARG A 476 -3.29 18.62 37.42
N LEU A 477 -3.80 17.91 36.42
CA LEU A 477 -3.05 16.86 35.72
C LEU A 477 -1.82 17.42 35.00
N VAL A 478 -1.93 18.56 34.32
CA VAL A 478 -0.78 19.22 33.68
C VAL A 478 0.24 19.71 34.71
N ARG A 479 -0.20 20.24 35.86
CA ARG A 479 0.70 20.60 36.97
C ARG A 479 1.48 19.38 37.46
N ASP A 480 0.80 18.25 37.67
CA ASP A 480 1.45 17.03 38.16
C ASP A 480 2.43 16.48 37.11
N PHE A 481 2.08 16.49 35.82
CA PHE A 481 2.99 16.15 34.72
C PHE A 481 4.23 17.04 34.71
N ARG A 482 4.08 18.37 34.79
CA ARG A 482 5.22 19.30 34.79
C ARG A 482 6.09 19.15 36.04
N THR A 483 5.48 18.80 37.17
CA THR A 483 6.21 18.52 38.41
C THR A 483 7.05 17.26 38.25
N PHE A 484 6.44 16.18 37.75
CA PHE A 484 7.15 14.94 37.43
C PHE A 484 8.29 15.18 36.42
N GLN A 485 8.03 15.90 35.33
CA GLN A 485 9.04 16.19 34.32
C GLN A 485 10.28 16.89 34.91
N LYS A 486 10.11 17.82 35.85
CA LYS A 486 11.24 18.46 36.57
C LYS A 486 12.00 17.50 37.49
N THR A 487 11.33 16.50 38.05
CA THR A 487 11.98 15.49 38.89
C THR A 487 12.82 14.49 38.10
N LEU A 488 12.66 14.41 36.78
CA LEU A 488 13.43 13.47 35.93
C LEU A 488 14.93 13.77 35.93
N GLY A 489 15.33 15.04 36.11
CA GLY A 489 16.73 15.46 36.00
C GLY A 489 17.34 15.27 34.60
N THR A 490 16.51 15.01 33.59
CA THR A 490 16.92 14.79 32.19
C THR A 490 15.88 15.38 31.21
N TYR A 491 16.19 15.37 29.92
CA TYR A 491 15.31 15.88 28.87
C TYR A 491 14.14 14.92 28.61
N LEU A 492 12.98 15.48 28.24
CA LEU A 492 11.77 14.73 27.89
C LEU A 492 11.20 15.21 26.56
N LEU A 493 10.91 14.28 25.65
CA LEU A 493 10.10 14.53 24.45
C LEU A 493 8.78 13.76 24.58
N THR A 494 7.64 14.41 24.35
CA THR A 494 6.32 13.75 24.37
C THR A 494 5.43 14.25 23.25
N GLY A 495 4.57 13.38 22.72
CA GLY A 495 3.45 13.79 21.89
C GLY A 495 2.35 14.48 22.72
N ASN A 496 1.72 15.52 22.16
CA ASN A 496 0.66 16.32 22.79
C ASN A 496 -0.43 16.72 21.78
N ASP A 497 -1.67 16.82 22.23
CA ASP A 497 -2.76 17.50 21.51
C ASP A 497 -2.61 19.01 21.79
N ASP A 498 -1.95 19.68 20.86
CA ASP A 498 -1.67 21.10 20.96
C ASP A 498 -2.72 21.91 20.20
N TYR A 499 -2.95 23.16 20.57
CA TYR A 499 -3.86 24.03 19.85
C TYR A 499 -3.58 25.50 20.14
N GLU A 500 -4.02 26.34 19.20
CA GLU A 500 -3.95 27.79 19.30
C GLU A 500 -5.32 28.38 19.04
N VAL A 501 -5.67 29.40 19.82
CA VAL A 501 -6.90 30.17 19.62
C VAL A 501 -6.51 31.44 18.90
N VAL A 502 -7.02 31.62 17.68
CA VAL A 502 -6.76 32.79 16.84
C VAL A 502 -8.06 33.55 16.59
N ALA A 503 -7.97 34.87 16.37
CA ALA A 503 -9.12 35.66 15.97
C ALA A 503 -9.56 35.28 14.54
N GLY A 504 -10.84 34.96 14.37
CA GLY A 504 -11.49 34.68 13.09
C GLY A 504 -12.02 35.94 12.40
N GLU A 505 -12.83 35.74 11.35
CA GLU A 505 -13.60 36.82 10.72
C GLU A 505 -14.81 37.17 11.59
N GLY A 506 -14.97 38.47 11.90
CA GLY A 506 -15.86 38.88 12.99
C GLY A 506 -15.30 38.44 14.35
N SER A 507 -15.95 38.79 15.45
CA SER A 507 -15.47 38.49 16.81
C SER A 507 -15.50 36.99 17.20
N GLU A 508 -15.38 36.07 16.24
CA GLU A 508 -15.32 34.63 16.48
C GLU A 508 -13.89 34.17 16.79
N GLU A 509 -13.72 33.35 17.83
CA GLU A 509 -12.46 32.69 18.12
C GLU A 509 -12.39 31.36 17.38
N VAL A 510 -11.33 31.15 16.59
CA VAL A 510 -11.09 29.92 15.85
C VAL A 510 -9.99 29.11 16.54
N ARG A 511 -10.30 27.86 16.88
CA ARG A 511 -9.35 26.92 17.48
C ARG A 511 -8.66 26.11 16.39
N LYS A 512 -7.34 26.26 16.27
CA LYS A 512 -6.47 25.49 15.39
C LYS A 512 -5.81 24.36 16.18
N ASN A 513 -6.15 23.11 15.89
CA ASN A 513 -5.61 21.94 16.60
C ASN A 513 -4.42 21.35 15.86
N TYR A 514 -3.39 20.95 16.58
CA TYR A 514 -2.15 20.39 16.07
C TYR A 514 -1.79 19.09 16.78
N ASN A 515 -1.38 18.09 15.99
CA ASN A 515 -0.66 16.95 16.53
C ASN A 515 0.80 17.36 16.72
N ALA A 516 1.26 17.38 17.97
CA ALA A 516 2.52 18.03 18.32
C ALA A 516 3.49 17.11 19.06
N ALA A 517 4.79 17.40 18.91
CA ALA A 517 5.83 16.91 19.79
C ALA A 517 6.41 18.08 20.61
N VAL A 518 6.44 17.94 21.94
CA VAL A 518 6.92 18.97 22.86
C VAL A 518 8.20 18.49 23.55
N PHE A 519 9.25 19.30 23.46
CA PHE A 519 10.58 19.00 24.01
C PHE A 519 10.87 19.84 25.25
N PHE A 520 11.17 19.17 26.37
CA PHE A 520 11.44 19.77 27.67
C PHE A 520 12.90 19.59 28.09
N ALA A 521 13.47 20.63 28.69
CA ALA A 521 14.75 20.58 29.39
C ALA A 521 14.60 20.12 30.86
N PRO A 522 15.69 19.70 31.52
CA PRO A 522 15.66 19.26 32.92
C PRO A 522 15.09 20.29 33.91
N ASP A 523 15.20 21.58 33.62
CA ASP A 523 14.63 22.69 34.40
C ASP A 523 13.09 22.85 34.23
N GLY A 524 12.51 22.09 33.29
CA GLY A 524 11.11 22.12 32.88
C GLY A 524 10.71 23.27 31.97
N ALA A 525 11.69 23.93 31.35
CA ALA A 525 11.46 24.82 30.22
C ALA A 525 11.15 24.01 28.95
N ILE A 526 10.17 24.47 28.18
CA ILE A 526 9.92 23.97 26.82
C ILE A 526 11.02 24.54 25.92
N ARG A 527 11.80 23.66 25.29
CA ARG A 527 12.91 24.01 24.39
C ARG A 527 12.51 24.00 22.93
N GLY A 528 11.38 23.37 22.59
CA GLY A 528 10.83 23.40 21.25
C GLY A 528 9.48 22.71 21.19
N VAL A 529 8.69 23.07 20.19
CA VAL A 529 7.47 22.39 19.79
C VAL A 529 7.57 22.13 18.29
N TYR A 530 7.17 20.94 17.87
CA TYR A 530 7.00 20.60 16.46
C TYR A 530 5.54 20.24 16.22
N HIS A 531 4.91 20.90 15.26
CA HIS A 531 3.57 20.54 14.79
C HIS A 531 3.71 19.69 13.52
N LYS A 532 2.98 18.58 13.45
CA LYS A 532 2.99 17.66 12.31
C LYS A 532 2.68 18.42 11.01
N ASN A 533 3.58 18.35 10.02
CA ASN A 533 3.46 19.09 8.76
C ASN A 533 2.65 18.32 7.71
N LYS A 534 2.91 17.01 7.56
CA LYS A 534 2.16 16.14 6.63
C LYS A 534 1.15 15.31 7.40
N LEU A 535 -0.10 15.68 7.24
CA LEU A 535 -1.25 15.02 7.85
C LEU A 535 -1.74 13.86 6.99
N VAL A 536 -2.31 12.84 7.63
CA VAL A 536 -2.91 11.70 6.93
C VAL A 536 -4.12 12.18 6.12
N PRO A 537 -4.14 11.95 4.79
CA PRO A 537 -5.23 12.41 3.94
C PRO A 537 -6.56 11.80 4.34
N PHE A 538 -7.63 12.60 4.30
CA PHE A 538 -9.02 12.22 4.61
C PHE A 538 -9.33 11.87 6.07
N THR A 539 -8.35 11.55 6.90
CA THR A 539 -8.56 11.24 8.33
C THR A 539 -8.08 12.33 9.27
N GLU A 540 -6.98 13.00 8.94
CA GLU A 540 -6.43 14.11 9.72
C GLU A 540 -6.60 15.45 8.99
N TYR A 541 -6.72 15.44 7.66
CA TYR A 541 -6.82 16.69 6.89
C TYR A 541 -7.56 16.51 5.56
N PHE A 542 -8.32 17.54 5.19
CA PHE A 542 -8.96 17.64 3.88
C PHE A 542 -8.88 19.10 3.37
N PRO A 543 -7.97 19.42 2.45
CA PRO A 543 -7.72 20.81 2.02
C PRO A 543 -8.83 21.40 1.16
N TYR A 544 -9.81 20.60 0.72
CA TYR A 544 -10.82 20.99 -0.25
C TYR A 544 -12.21 21.16 0.37
N GLU A 545 -12.28 21.60 1.63
CA GLU A 545 -13.54 21.85 2.34
C GLU A 545 -14.46 22.79 1.57
N LYS A 546 -13.91 23.84 0.96
CA LYS A 546 -14.67 24.85 0.21
C LYS A 546 -15.20 24.31 -1.13
N GLU A 547 -14.41 23.50 -1.83
CA GLU A 547 -14.74 22.94 -3.14
C GLU A 547 -15.67 21.72 -3.03
N PHE A 548 -15.51 20.92 -1.98
CA PHE A 548 -16.26 19.68 -1.76
C PHE A 548 -16.83 19.59 -0.33
N PRO A 549 -17.74 20.51 0.07
CA PRO A 549 -18.28 20.56 1.42
C PRO A 549 -19.04 19.28 1.80
N TRP A 550 -19.72 18.65 0.83
CA TRP A 550 -20.41 17.38 1.06
C TRP A 550 -19.44 16.22 1.39
N VAL A 551 -18.23 16.21 0.82
CA VAL A 551 -17.19 15.22 1.16
C VAL A 551 -16.70 15.48 2.57
N TYR A 552 -16.40 16.74 2.88
CA TYR A 552 -15.95 17.15 4.21
C TYR A 552 -16.94 16.75 5.31
N HIS A 553 -18.23 17.06 5.15
CA HIS A 553 -19.27 16.65 6.09
C HIS A 553 -19.46 15.13 6.16
N ALA A 554 -19.35 14.43 5.02
CA ALA A 554 -19.38 12.97 5.03
C ALA A 554 -18.21 12.38 5.84
N LEU A 555 -17.00 12.93 5.67
CA LEU A 555 -15.83 12.51 6.45
C LEU A 555 -16.03 12.77 7.95
N GLN A 556 -16.53 13.95 8.34
CA GLN A 556 -16.85 14.27 9.74
C GLN A 556 -17.84 13.27 10.36
N SER A 557 -18.80 12.76 9.57
CA SER A 557 -19.75 11.74 10.03
C SER A 557 -19.12 10.36 10.33
N PHE A 558 -17.86 10.14 9.92
CA PHE A 558 -17.07 8.94 10.20
C PHE A 558 -16.11 9.11 11.40
N ASP A 559 -16.35 10.07 12.29
CA ASP A 559 -15.57 10.31 13.52
C ASP A 559 -14.08 10.61 13.24
N VAL A 560 -13.81 11.33 12.13
CA VAL A 560 -12.46 11.82 11.83
C VAL A 560 -12.20 13.13 12.57
N HIS A 561 -10.98 13.29 13.10
CA HIS A 561 -10.55 14.52 13.76
C HIS A 561 -9.60 15.28 12.86
N PHE A 562 -10.05 16.42 12.34
CA PHE A 562 -9.22 17.28 11.50
C PHE A 562 -8.24 18.12 12.34
N TRP A 563 -7.00 18.13 11.88
CA TRP A 563 -5.88 18.88 12.41
C TRP A 563 -5.46 19.95 11.41
N GLU A 564 -4.83 20.99 11.90
CA GLU A 564 -4.14 21.98 11.11
C GLU A 564 -2.71 21.51 10.84
N PRO A 565 -2.21 21.65 9.59
CA PRO A 565 -0.83 21.31 9.30
C PRO A 565 0.11 22.33 9.95
N GLY A 566 1.22 21.83 10.50
CA GLY A 566 2.36 22.65 10.88
C GLY A 566 2.97 23.36 9.67
N THR A 567 3.74 24.42 9.93
CA THR A 567 4.43 25.20 8.89
C THR A 567 5.94 25.23 9.06
N GLU A 568 6.46 24.76 10.20
CA GLU A 568 7.87 24.85 10.57
C GLU A 568 8.56 23.48 10.43
N GLN A 569 9.79 23.49 9.92
CA GLN A 569 10.66 22.31 9.90
C GLN A 569 11.55 22.36 11.15
N THR A 570 11.24 21.57 12.16
CA THR A 570 11.91 21.65 13.47
C THR A 570 13.06 20.64 13.60
N VAL A 571 14.24 21.16 13.95
CA VAL A 571 15.37 20.36 14.45
C VAL A 571 15.58 20.71 15.92
N PHE A 572 15.29 19.78 16.81
CA PHE A 572 15.48 19.95 18.24
C PHE A 572 16.97 19.95 18.59
N GLN A 573 17.34 20.83 19.52
CA GLN A 573 18.71 21.00 19.98
C GLN A 573 18.85 20.46 21.41
N HIS A 574 19.55 19.34 21.55
CA HIS A 574 20.04 18.84 22.84
C HIS A 574 21.53 19.26 22.98
N PRO A 575 22.06 19.53 24.19
CA PRO A 575 23.45 19.96 24.35
C PRO A 575 24.49 19.00 23.75
N ARG A 576 24.16 17.71 23.65
CA ARG A 576 25.02 16.65 23.12
C ARG A 576 24.75 16.28 21.65
N PHE A 577 23.57 16.55 21.11
CA PHE A 577 23.16 16.10 19.78
C PHE A 577 21.97 16.90 19.23
N ARG A 578 21.68 16.74 17.94
CA ARG A 578 20.50 17.31 17.28
C ARG A 578 19.62 16.18 16.76
N PHE A 579 18.31 16.39 16.75
CA PHE A 579 17.38 15.38 16.27
C PHE A 579 16.10 16.00 15.69
N SER A 580 15.41 15.23 14.84
CA SER A 580 14.10 15.56 14.28
C SER A 580 13.13 14.42 14.55
N THR A 581 11.83 14.71 14.56
CA THR A 581 10.81 13.75 14.99
C THR A 581 9.62 13.77 14.00
N PRO A 582 9.75 13.14 12.82
CA PRO A 582 8.58 12.96 11.96
C PRO A 582 7.49 12.23 12.75
N ILE A 583 6.27 12.75 12.72
CA ILE A 583 5.17 12.16 13.48
C ILE A 583 4.40 11.19 12.58
N CYS A 584 4.40 9.90 12.93
CA CYS A 584 3.60 8.87 12.26
C CYS A 584 3.84 8.83 10.73
N PHE A 585 2.81 9.09 9.93
CA PHE A 585 2.83 9.09 8.46
C PHE A 585 3.94 9.94 7.82
N GLU A 586 4.52 10.89 8.53
CA GLU A 586 5.62 11.71 8.03
C GLU A 586 6.93 10.95 7.80
N ASP A 587 7.08 9.75 8.38
CA ASP A 587 8.29 8.91 8.18
C ASP A 587 8.33 8.19 6.82
N VAL A 588 7.20 8.17 6.10
CA VAL A 588 6.96 7.31 4.93
C VAL A 588 7.15 8.04 3.59
#